data_AF-A0A8C3Q2H4-F1
#
_entry.id   AF-A0A8C3Q2H4-F1
#
_cell.length_a   1.000
_cell.length_b   1.000
_cell.length_c   1.000
_cell.angle_alpha   90.00
_cell.angle_beta   90.00
_cell.angle_gamma   90.00
#
_symmetry.space_group_name_H-M   'P 1'
#
loop_
_entity.id
_entity.type
_entity.pdbx_description
1 polymer ?
#
loop_
_entity_poly.entity_id
_entity_poly.type
_entity_poly.pdbx_seq_one_letter_code
_entity_poly.pdbx_strand_id
1 'polypeptide(L)'
;MAAARGALKKNATMLYTASQAFLRHPDVAATRANRDYVFKQVQEAIAGISNAAQATSPTDENKGHTGIGELAAALNEFDNKIILDPMTFSEARFRPSLEERLESIISGAALMADSSCTRDDRRERIVAECNAVRQALQDLLSEYMNNVSDACLALVSLPLNYSTYL
;
A
#
# COMPACT_ATOMS: atom_id res chain seq x y z
N MET A 1 -4.16 3.36 17.30
CA MET A 1 -4.82 3.48 18.62
C MET A 1 -4.96 2.15 19.38
N ALA A 2 -5.63 1.12 18.83
CA ALA A 2 -5.90 -0.14 19.54
C ALA A 2 -4.63 -0.85 20.06
N ALA A 3 -3.60 -0.97 19.21
CA ALA A 3 -2.32 -1.58 19.59
C ALA A 3 -1.64 -0.87 20.77
N ALA A 4 -1.60 0.47 20.75
CA ALA A 4 -1.00 1.28 21.81
C ALA A 4 -1.72 1.09 23.16
N ARG A 5 -3.06 1.04 23.16
CA ARG A 5 -3.85 0.73 24.38
C ARG A 5 -3.58 -0.68 24.91
N GLY A 6 -3.49 -1.67 24.02
CA GLY A 6 -3.15 -3.04 24.40
C GLY A 6 -1.76 -3.15 25.03
N ALA A 7 -0.76 -2.51 24.42
CA ALA A 7 0.59 -2.43 24.94
C ALA A 7 0.63 -1.75 26.32
N LEU A 8 -0.04 -0.61 26.48
CA LEU A 8 -0.09 0.10 27.76
C LEU A 8 -0.68 -0.77 28.89
N LYS A 9 -1.80 -1.47 28.61
CA LYS A 9 -2.44 -2.36 29.60
C LYS A 9 -1.50 -3.49 30.05
N LYS A 10 -0.80 -4.11 29.09
CA LYS A 10 0.18 -5.18 29.38
C LYS A 10 1.39 -4.64 30.17
N ASN A 11 1.91 -3.50 29.76
CA ASN A 11 3.14 -2.95 30.31
C ASN A 11 2.92 -2.31 31.70
N ALA A 12 1.73 -1.83 32.03
CA ALA A 12 1.43 -1.27 33.35
C ALA A 12 1.65 -2.30 34.48
N THR A 13 1.13 -3.53 34.32
CA THR A 13 1.35 -4.61 35.28
C THR A 13 2.82 -5.06 35.32
N MET A 14 3.47 -5.10 34.15
CA MET A 14 4.88 -5.47 34.04
C MET A 14 5.82 -4.44 34.69
N LEU A 15 5.47 -3.16 34.62
CA LEU A 15 6.25 -2.08 35.22
C LEU A 15 6.24 -2.20 36.75
N TYR A 16 5.09 -2.56 37.33
CA TYR A 16 4.96 -2.80 38.76
C TYR A 16 5.92 -3.91 39.22
N THR A 17 5.90 -5.08 38.56
CA THR A 17 6.75 -6.21 38.93
C THR A 17 8.23 -5.94 38.67
N ALA A 18 8.58 -5.28 37.55
CA ALA A 18 9.95 -4.90 37.26
C ALA A 18 10.51 -3.88 38.27
N SER A 19 9.69 -2.91 38.68
CA SER A 19 10.05 -1.93 39.72
C SER A 19 10.23 -2.59 41.08
N GLN A 20 9.34 -3.53 41.43
CA GLN A 20 9.45 -4.31 42.66
C GLN A 20 10.73 -5.15 42.70
N ALA A 21 11.07 -5.81 41.60
CA ALA A 21 12.30 -6.61 41.49
C ALA A 21 13.56 -5.74 41.65
N PHE A 22 13.57 -4.55 41.04
CA PHE A 22 14.67 -3.60 41.18
C PHE A 22 14.84 -3.12 42.63
N LEU A 23 13.75 -2.76 43.32
CA LEU A 23 13.81 -2.31 44.71
C LEU A 23 14.29 -3.40 45.68
N ARG A 24 14.00 -4.68 45.39
CA ARG A 24 14.49 -5.81 46.19
C ARG A 24 15.94 -6.18 45.89
N HIS A 25 16.41 -5.93 44.68
CA HIS A 25 17.74 -6.30 44.21
C HIS A 25 18.40 -5.15 43.43
N PRO A 26 18.78 -4.05 44.12
CA PRO A 26 19.29 -2.84 43.46
C PRO A 26 20.66 -3.03 42.78
N ASP A 27 21.45 -3.98 43.26
CA ASP A 27 22.80 -4.27 42.77
C ASP A 27 22.81 -5.18 41.53
N VAL A 28 21.66 -5.76 41.18
CA VAL A 28 21.54 -6.61 39.98
C VAL A 28 21.23 -5.73 38.77
N ALA A 29 22.23 -5.45 37.94
CA ALA A 29 22.09 -4.58 36.76
C ALA A 29 20.91 -4.96 35.84
N ALA A 30 20.61 -6.26 35.72
CA ALA A 30 19.50 -6.76 34.91
C ALA A 30 18.12 -6.30 35.40
N THR A 31 17.91 -6.10 36.71
CA THR A 31 16.61 -5.64 37.25
C THR A 31 16.37 -4.17 36.90
N ARG A 32 17.43 -3.34 36.94
CA ARG A 32 17.41 -1.95 36.47
C ARG A 32 17.10 -1.89 34.98
N ALA A 33 17.86 -2.63 34.16
CA ALA A 33 17.68 -2.66 32.71
C ALA A 33 16.27 -3.11 32.31
N ASN A 34 15.73 -4.15 32.97
CA ASN A 34 14.36 -4.61 32.74
C ASN A 34 13.32 -3.54 33.09
N ARG A 35 13.45 -2.89 34.26
CA ARG A 35 12.54 -1.81 34.66
C ARG A 35 12.56 -0.66 33.66
N ASP A 36 13.75 -0.21 33.27
CA ASP A 36 13.92 0.93 32.37
C ASP A 36 13.38 0.60 30.96
N TYR A 37 13.57 -0.64 30.49
CA TYR A 37 12.95 -1.13 29.26
C TYR A 37 11.42 -1.07 29.31
N VAL A 38 10.80 -1.64 30.34
CA VAL A 38 9.33 -1.64 30.47
C VAL A 38 8.79 -0.22 30.63
N PHE A 39 9.49 0.66 31.36
CA PHE A 39 9.12 2.07 31.49
C PHE A 39 9.12 2.77 30.13
N LYS A 40 10.15 2.55 29.31
CA LYS A 40 10.21 3.08 27.94
C LYS A 40 9.03 2.58 27.10
N GLN A 41 8.69 1.30 27.17
CA GLN A 41 7.53 0.74 26.46
C GLN A 41 6.18 1.35 26.92
N VAL A 42 6.06 1.75 28.20
CA VAL A 42 4.89 2.50 28.71
C VAL A 42 4.86 3.91 28.10
N GLN A 43 5.98 4.62 28.07
CA GLN A 43 6.06 5.96 27.49
C GLN A 43 5.72 5.95 25.99
N GLU A 44 6.26 4.99 25.25
CA GLU A 44 5.96 4.80 23.81
C GLU A 44 4.47 4.52 23.59
N ALA A 45 3.85 3.69 24.43
CA ALA A 45 2.43 3.41 24.35
C ALA A 45 1.55 4.65 24.63
N ILE A 46 1.93 5.47 25.62
CA ILE A 46 1.23 6.74 25.93
C ILE A 46 1.38 7.73 24.77
N ALA A 47 2.60 7.88 24.23
CA ALA A 47 2.84 8.73 23.06
C ALA A 47 2.01 8.26 21.85
N GLY A 48 1.96 6.95 21.59
CA GLY A 48 1.14 6.37 20.53
C GLY A 48 -0.37 6.60 20.72
N ILE A 49 -0.86 6.64 21.96
CA ILE A 49 -2.24 7.02 22.27
C ILE A 49 -2.46 8.52 21.99
N SER A 50 -1.57 9.38 22.45
CA SER A 50 -1.67 10.83 22.26
C SER A 50 -1.69 11.18 20.77
N ASN A 51 -0.75 10.63 20.00
CA ASN A 51 -0.66 10.87 18.56
C ASN A 51 -1.92 10.40 17.83
N ALA A 52 -2.42 9.21 18.17
CA ALA A 52 -3.63 8.69 17.55
C ALA A 52 -4.91 9.44 17.95
N ALA A 53 -4.96 10.03 19.15
CA ALA A 53 -6.10 10.83 19.62
C ALA A 53 -6.10 12.24 19.03
N GLN A 54 -4.92 12.80 18.72
CA GLN A 54 -4.75 14.13 18.15
C GLN A 54 -4.75 14.14 16.61
N ALA A 55 -4.67 12.97 15.97
CA ALA A 55 -4.81 12.83 14.52
C ALA A 55 -6.24 13.20 14.10
N THR A 56 -6.48 14.49 13.87
CA THR A 56 -7.76 15.07 13.44
C THR A 56 -7.80 15.42 11.96
N SER A 57 -6.67 15.31 11.25
CA SER A 57 -6.66 15.50 9.81
C SER A 57 -7.45 14.37 9.14
N PRO A 58 -8.28 14.65 8.13
CA PRO A 58 -8.60 13.63 7.15
C PRO A 58 -7.24 13.26 6.55
N THR A 59 -6.64 12.17 7.01
CA THR A 59 -5.63 11.48 6.20
C THR A 59 -6.30 11.30 4.85
N ASP A 60 -5.77 11.99 3.82
CA ASP A 60 -6.28 11.94 2.45
C ASP A 60 -6.85 10.56 2.20
N GLU A 61 -8.17 10.43 2.11
CA GLU A 61 -8.83 9.15 1.80
C GLU A 61 -8.37 8.62 0.42
N ASN A 62 -7.63 9.46 -0.30
CA ASN A 62 -6.97 9.24 -1.57
C ASN A 62 -5.54 8.66 -1.47
N LYS A 63 -4.94 8.58 -0.27
CA LYS A 63 -3.70 7.84 -0.01
C LYS A 63 -4.07 6.53 0.66
N GLY A 64 -3.89 5.45 -0.09
CA GLY A 64 -4.46 4.13 0.16
C GLY A 64 -4.27 3.57 1.56
N HIS A 65 -5.15 2.63 1.88
CA HIS A 65 -5.24 1.80 3.08
C HIS A 65 -3.87 1.48 3.72
N THR A 66 -3.33 2.37 4.54
CA THR A 66 -2.06 2.13 5.23
C THR A 66 -2.31 1.18 6.40
N GLY A 67 -1.83 -0.06 6.32
CA GLY A 67 -1.98 -1.03 7.41
C GLY A 67 -2.26 -2.48 6.95
N ILE A 68 -2.94 -3.24 7.82
CA ILE A 68 -3.26 -4.65 7.55
C ILE A 68 -4.14 -4.72 6.30
N GLY A 69 -3.68 -5.47 5.29
CA GLY A 69 -4.40 -5.64 4.03
C GLY A 69 -4.11 -4.57 2.97
N GLU A 70 -3.11 -3.71 3.16
CA GLU A 70 -2.71 -2.66 2.20
C GLU A 70 -2.51 -3.21 0.78
N LEU A 71 -1.70 -4.26 0.62
CA LEU A 71 -1.45 -4.87 -0.69
C LEU A 71 -2.73 -5.44 -1.31
N ALA A 72 -3.60 -6.05 -0.51
CA ALA A 72 -4.88 -6.59 -0.99
C ALA A 72 -5.83 -5.47 -1.43
N ALA A 73 -5.86 -4.36 -0.69
CA ALA A 73 -6.63 -3.19 -1.06
C ALA A 73 -6.10 -2.53 -2.34
N ALA A 74 -4.78 -2.43 -2.50
CA ALA A 74 -4.15 -1.90 -3.71
C ALA A 74 -4.45 -2.77 -4.93
N LEU A 75 -4.38 -4.10 -4.80
CA LEU A 75 -4.78 -5.04 -5.85
C LEU A 75 -6.25 -4.86 -6.26
N ASN A 76 -7.16 -4.79 -5.29
CA ASN A 76 -8.58 -4.58 -5.57
C ASN A 76 -8.86 -3.21 -6.19
N GLU A 77 -8.18 -2.16 -5.75
CA GLU A 77 -8.32 -0.82 -6.33
C GLU A 77 -7.80 -0.77 -7.78
N PHE A 78 -6.69 -1.46 -8.07
CA PHE A 78 -6.15 -1.55 -9.42
C PHE A 78 -7.09 -2.32 -10.36
N ASP A 79 -7.63 -3.45 -9.91
CA ASP A 79 -8.60 -4.26 -10.67
C ASP A 79 -9.85 -3.44 -11.04
N ASN A 80 -10.35 -2.61 -10.13
CA ASN A 80 -11.48 -1.72 -10.41
C ASN A 80 -11.14 -0.56 -11.36
N LYS A 81 -9.87 -0.18 -11.49
CA LYS A 81 -9.42 0.98 -12.28
C LYS A 81 -8.84 0.60 -13.65
N ILE A 82 -8.58 -0.68 -13.89
CA ILE A 82 -7.97 -1.14 -15.14
C ILE A 82 -8.97 -1.20 -16.31
N ILE A 83 -10.26 -1.37 -16.02
CA ILE A 83 -11.31 -1.34 -17.04
C ILE A 83 -11.62 0.12 -17.38
N LEU A 84 -11.18 0.55 -18.56
CA LEU A 84 -11.35 1.90 -19.06
C LEU A 84 -12.32 1.93 -20.24
N ASP A 85 -13.13 2.98 -20.33
CA ASP A 85 -13.96 3.23 -21.51
C ASP A 85 -13.06 3.62 -22.70
N PRO A 86 -13.04 2.81 -23.78
CA PRO A 86 -12.17 3.06 -24.94
C PRO A 86 -12.38 4.43 -25.57
N MET A 87 -13.59 5.01 -25.48
CA MET A 87 -13.91 6.30 -26.10
C MET A 87 -13.42 7.51 -25.30
N THR A 88 -13.11 7.33 -24.02
CA THR A 88 -12.62 8.39 -23.12
C THR A 88 -11.18 8.19 -22.69
N PHE A 89 -10.52 7.17 -23.23
CA PHE A 89 -9.12 6.87 -22.93
C PHE A 89 -8.20 8.01 -23.36
N SER A 90 -7.36 8.46 -22.43
CA SER A 90 -6.30 9.44 -22.64
C SER A 90 -4.99 8.89 -22.09
N GLU A 91 -4.07 8.53 -22.99
CA GLU A 91 -2.79 7.93 -22.62
C GLU A 91 -2.04 8.80 -21.60
N ALA A 92 -1.91 10.11 -21.88
CA ALA A 92 -1.20 11.06 -21.02
C ALA A 92 -1.74 11.12 -19.58
N ARG A 93 -3.00 10.73 -19.37
CA ARG A 93 -3.64 10.74 -18.05
C ARG A 93 -3.63 9.36 -17.39
N PHE A 94 -4.01 8.31 -18.11
CA PHE A 94 -4.23 6.99 -17.53
C PHE A 94 -2.96 6.16 -17.42
N ARG A 95 -2.05 6.27 -18.40
CA ARG A 95 -0.78 5.53 -18.41
C ARG A 95 0.07 5.77 -17.15
N PRO A 96 0.44 7.01 -16.80
CA PRO A 96 1.25 7.25 -15.60
C PRO A 96 0.55 6.78 -14.31
N SER A 97 -0.77 6.97 -14.21
CA SER A 97 -1.56 6.54 -13.05
C SER A 97 -1.60 5.01 -12.88
N LEU A 98 -1.79 4.26 -13.98
CA LEU A 98 -1.83 2.79 -13.93
C LEU A 98 -0.44 2.20 -13.67
N GLU A 99 0.60 2.74 -14.31
CA GLU A 99 1.98 2.31 -14.11
C GLU A 99 2.44 2.56 -12.66
N GLU A 100 2.15 3.74 -12.10
CA GLU A 100 2.47 4.05 -10.71
C GLU A 100 1.75 3.10 -9.73
N ARG A 101 0.45 2.82 -9.96
CA ARG A 101 -0.32 1.90 -9.13
C ARG A 101 0.22 0.47 -9.21
N LEU A 102 0.58 0.01 -10.40
CA LEU A 102 1.15 -1.32 -10.58
C LEU A 102 2.52 -1.44 -9.90
N GLU A 103 3.39 -0.44 -10.03
CA GLU A 103 4.71 -0.45 -9.37
C GLU A 103 4.59 -0.39 -7.85
N SER A 104 3.56 0.27 -7.30
CA SER A 104 3.25 0.21 -5.87
C SER A 104 2.87 -1.21 -5.41
N ILE A 105 2.05 -1.93 -6.21
CA ILE A 105 1.71 -3.33 -5.96
C ILE A 105 2.94 -4.23 -6.03
N ILE A 106 3.78 -4.06 -7.07
CA ILE A 106 5.02 -4.83 -7.24
C ILE A 106 5.97 -4.58 -6.08
N SER A 107 6.08 -3.33 -5.61
CA SER A 107 6.87 -2.98 -4.43
C SER A 107 6.37 -3.69 -3.17
N GLY A 108 5.04 -3.74 -2.96
CA GLY A 108 4.44 -4.49 -1.86
C GLY A 108 4.65 -6.01 -1.97
N ALA A 109 4.60 -6.57 -3.18
CA ALA A 109 4.88 -7.98 -3.44
C ALA A 109 6.38 -8.32 -3.23
N ALA A 110 7.28 -7.41 -3.57
CA ALA A 110 8.72 -7.57 -3.37
C ALA A 110 9.06 -7.70 -1.87
N LEU A 111 8.41 -6.94 -0.99
CA LEU A 111 8.56 -7.11 0.47
C LEU A 111 8.23 -8.54 0.93
N MET A 112 7.27 -9.21 0.29
CA MET A 112 6.95 -10.61 0.58
C MET A 112 7.98 -11.57 -0.02
N ALA A 113 8.47 -11.27 -1.24
CA ALA A 113 9.43 -12.10 -1.95
C ALA A 113 10.81 -12.10 -1.26
N ASP A 114 11.25 -10.94 -0.76
CA ASP A 114 12.57 -10.71 -0.15
C ASP A 114 12.62 -11.00 1.35
N SER A 115 11.48 -11.40 1.93
CA SER A 115 11.43 -11.80 3.34
C SER A 115 12.31 -13.03 3.60
N SER A 116 13.05 -13.03 4.71
CA SER A 116 13.89 -14.14 5.13
C SER A 116 13.13 -15.44 5.42
N CYS A 117 11.80 -15.38 5.54
CA CYS A 117 10.94 -16.55 5.72
C CYS A 117 10.30 -17.04 4.41
N THR A 118 10.62 -16.42 3.26
CA THR A 118 10.13 -16.84 1.94
C THR A 118 11.11 -17.78 1.28
N ARG A 119 10.62 -18.93 0.81
CA ARG A 119 11.42 -19.91 0.07
C ARG A 119 11.81 -19.38 -1.31
N ASP A 120 12.99 -19.76 -1.78
CA ASP A 120 13.53 -19.32 -3.08
C ASP A 120 12.59 -19.64 -4.26
N ASP A 121 12.01 -20.85 -4.30
CA ASP A 121 11.07 -21.24 -5.36
C ASP A 121 9.79 -20.39 -5.37
N ARG A 122 9.37 -19.91 -4.20
CA ARG A 122 8.23 -19.00 -4.08
C ARG A 122 8.61 -17.57 -4.45
N ARG A 123 9.80 -17.11 -4.05
CA ARG A 123 10.35 -15.80 -4.46
C ARG A 123 10.42 -15.72 -5.98
N GLU A 124 10.99 -16.71 -6.65
CA GLU A 124 11.11 -16.76 -8.11
C GLU A 124 9.75 -16.67 -8.80
N ARG A 125 8.74 -17.39 -8.28
CA ARG A 125 7.37 -17.29 -8.79
C ARG A 125 6.79 -15.88 -8.63
N ILE A 126 6.97 -15.25 -7.46
CA ILE A 126 6.47 -13.88 -7.23
C ILE A 126 7.13 -12.91 -8.23
N VAL A 127 8.44 -13.03 -8.45
CA VAL A 127 9.17 -12.19 -9.41
C VAL A 127 8.66 -12.41 -10.84
N ALA A 128 8.46 -13.68 -11.23
CA ALA A 128 7.92 -14.02 -12.55
C ALA A 128 6.53 -13.41 -12.77
N GLU A 129 5.63 -13.53 -11.80
CA GLU A 129 4.28 -12.95 -11.87
C GLU A 129 4.29 -11.41 -11.89
N CYS A 130 5.19 -10.76 -11.13
CA CYS A 130 5.34 -9.30 -11.18
C CYS A 130 5.80 -8.83 -12.58
N ASN A 131 6.68 -9.59 -13.23
CA ASN A 131 7.10 -9.28 -14.59
C ASN A 131 5.99 -9.57 -15.61
N ALA A 132 5.25 -10.66 -15.44
CA ALA A 132 4.12 -11.01 -16.28
C ALA A 132 3.02 -9.94 -16.23
N VAL A 133 2.67 -9.45 -15.04
CA VAL A 133 1.64 -8.40 -14.90
C VAL A 133 2.11 -7.06 -15.46
N ARG A 134 3.40 -6.74 -15.36
CA ARG A 134 3.99 -5.56 -16.00
C ARG A 134 3.86 -5.65 -17.53
N GLN A 135 4.17 -6.81 -18.10
CA GLN A 135 4.01 -7.02 -19.54
C GLN A 135 2.54 -6.93 -19.96
N ALA A 136 1.64 -7.58 -19.24
CA ALA A 136 0.20 -7.55 -19.53
C ALA A 136 -0.37 -6.12 -19.51
N LEU A 137 0.10 -5.26 -18.58
CA LEU A 137 -0.30 -3.85 -18.58
C LEU A 137 0.20 -3.10 -19.82
N GLN A 138 1.45 -3.34 -20.26
CA GLN A 138 1.98 -2.69 -21.46
C GLN A 138 1.24 -3.15 -22.73
N ASP A 139 0.89 -4.43 -22.81
CA ASP A 139 0.10 -4.98 -23.91
C ASP A 139 -1.30 -4.34 -23.94
N LEU A 140 -1.97 -4.24 -22.78
CA LEU A 140 -3.27 -3.58 -22.64
C LEU A 140 -3.24 -2.10 -23.06
N LEU A 141 -2.24 -1.35 -22.58
CA LEU A 141 -2.09 0.07 -22.94
C LEU A 141 -1.87 0.24 -24.45
N SER A 142 -1.12 -0.68 -25.07
CA SER A 142 -0.89 -0.68 -26.51
C SER A 142 -2.19 -0.94 -27.29
N GLU A 143 -3.04 -1.86 -26.82
CA GLU A 143 -4.36 -2.11 -27.41
C GLU A 143 -5.28 -0.89 -27.31
N TYR A 144 -5.30 -0.19 -26.16
CA TYR A 144 -6.07 1.05 -26.02
C TYR A 144 -5.62 2.15 -26.99
N MET A 145 -4.31 2.28 -27.24
CA MET A 145 -3.78 3.22 -28.24
C MET A 145 -4.21 2.88 -29.67
N ASN A 146 -4.21 1.59 -30.02
CA ASN A 146 -4.63 1.13 -31.35
C ASN A 146 -6.12 1.41 -31.58
N ASN A 147 -6.97 1.16 -30.58
CA ASN A 147 -8.42 1.41 -30.67
C ASN A 147 -8.79 2.88 -30.89
N VAL A 148 -8.07 3.82 -30.25
CA VAL A 148 -8.27 5.28 -30.47
C VAL A 148 -7.84 5.67 -31.89
N SER A 149 -6.76 5.08 -32.38
CA SER A 149 -6.23 5.35 -33.72
C SER A 149 -7.18 4.87 -34.82
N ASP A 150 -7.74 3.67 -34.69
CA ASP A 150 -8.71 3.10 -35.62
C ASP A 150 -10.05 3.87 -35.60
N ALA A 151 -10.53 4.28 -34.42
CA ALA A 151 -11.73 5.11 -34.30
C ALA A 151 -11.54 6.49 -34.95
N CYS A 152 -10.36 7.11 -34.80
CA CYS A 152 -10.02 8.37 -35.44
C CYS A 152 -9.99 8.23 -36.97
N LEU A 153 -9.36 7.17 -37.49
CA LEU A 153 -9.34 6.87 -38.92
C LEU A 153 -10.75 6.63 -39.48
N ALA A 154 -11.61 5.92 -38.74
CA ALA A 154 -13.00 5.69 -39.14
C ALA A 154 -13.83 7.00 -39.22
N LEU A 155 -13.62 7.94 -38.28
CA LEU A 155 -14.29 9.24 -38.30
C LEU A 155 -13.83 10.15 -39.44
N VAL A 156 -12.53 10.12 -39.80
CA VAL A 156 -11.99 10.90 -40.93
C VAL A 156 -12.36 10.29 -42.28
N SER A 157 -12.72 9.00 -42.32
CA SER A 157 -13.12 8.28 -43.54
C SER A 157 -14.60 8.41 -43.90
N LEU A 158 -15.42 9.05 -43.06
CA LEU A 158 -16.82 9.35 -43.41
C LEU A 158 -16.83 10.51 -44.43
N PRO A 159 -17.32 10.30 -45.67
CA PRO A 159 -17.37 11.37 -46.66
C PRO A 159 -18.28 12.50 -46.17
N LEU A 160 -17.75 13.72 -46.14
CA LEU A 160 -18.52 14.97 -46.00
C LEU A 160 -19.47 15.14 -47.19
N ASN A 161 -20.56 14.37 -47.22
CA ASN A 161 -21.60 14.46 -48.24
C ASN A 161 -22.75 15.30 -47.68
N TYR A 162 -22.50 16.60 -47.52
CA TYR A 162 -23.53 17.59 -47.18
C TYR A 162 -23.32 18.88 -47.98
N SER A 163 -23.35 18.80 -49.31
CA SER A 163 -23.62 19.98 -50.13
C SER A 163 -24.01 19.58 -51.56
N THR A 164 -25.30 19.38 -51.81
CA THR A 164 -26.00 19.66 -53.09
C THR A 164 -27.50 19.40 -52.91
N TYR A 165 -28.19 20.34 -52.28
CA TYR A 165 -29.63 20.56 -52.47
C TYR A 165 -29.86 22.08 -52.40
N LEU A 166 -29.61 22.76 -53.53
CA LEU A 166 -30.16 24.06 -53.91
C LEU A 166 -30.27 24.08 -55.44
#